data_AF-A0A2G2XZ48-F1
#
_entry.id   AF-A0A2G2XZ48-F1
#
_cell.length_a   1.000
_cell.length_b   1.000
_cell.length_c   1.000
_cell.angle_alpha   90.00
_cell.angle_beta   90.00
_cell.angle_gamma   90.00
#
_symmetry.space_group_name_H-M   'P 1'
#
loop_
_entity.id
_entity.type
_entity.pdbx_description
1 polymer ?
#
loop_
_entity_poly.entity_id
_entity_poly.type
_entity_poly.pdbx_seq_one_letter_code
_entity_poly.pdbx_strand_id
1 'polypeptide(L)'
;MPSILGGDIDPSSWSIIQVDLSQLNIQFLILCGVAGIDLAVEVMPDWSELPYDLLVLVSRCFNLIEDFLNFGIACKSWHSVATKHNFNSELPRIPWLMLAEEEEGNSFRKIFSLSNGMILNKRIPKASRKRCMESMGWLFTVGEDDGETSLLHPFSGVQIELPHQYTTVDYYDH
;
A
#
# COMPACT_ATOMS: atom_id res chain seq x y z
N MET A 1 -12.59 28.73 22.91
CA MET A 1 -12.82 27.30 23.21
C MET A 1 -13.96 26.80 22.35
N PRO A 2 -13.71 25.82 21.47
CA PRO A 2 -14.69 24.80 21.16
C PRO A 2 -14.19 23.44 21.66
N SER A 3 -15.12 22.72 22.28
CA SER A 3 -14.96 21.44 22.93
C SER A 3 -14.69 20.34 21.89
N ILE A 4 -13.50 19.75 21.95
CA ILE A 4 -13.22 18.46 21.29
C ILE A 4 -13.89 17.41 22.19
N LEU A 5 -15.03 16.88 21.75
CA LEU A 5 -15.56 15.64 22.30
C LEU A 5 -14.57 14.54 21.92
N GLY A 6 -13.75 14.15 22.89
CA GLY A 6 -12.96 12.93 22.83
C GLY A 6 -13.92 11.75 22.76
N GLY A 7 -14.07 11.18 21.56
CA GLY A 7 -14.30 9.75 21.47
C GLY A 7 -12.97 9.09 21.81
N ASP A 8 -12.92 8.35 22.91
CA ASP A 8 -11.78 7.51 23.25
C ASP A 8 -11.58 6.51 22.10
N ILE A 9 -10.58 6.76 21.26
CA ILE A 9 -10.22 5.85 20.19
C ILE A 9 -9.45 4.70 20.83
N ASP A 10 -10.09 3.55 20.96
CA ASP A 10 -9.53 2.34 21.54
C ASP A 10 -8.22 1.94 20.81
N PRO A 11 -7.07 1.89 21.52
CA PRO A 11 -5.80 1.44 20.97
C PRO A 11 -5.82 0.01 20.40
N SER A 12 -6.80 -0.81 20.78
CA SER A 12 -6.96 -2.19 20.28
C SER A 12 -7.50 -2.27 18.85
N SER A 13 -7.99 -1.14 18.30
CA SER A 13 -8.63 -1.06 16.98
C SER A 13 -7.63 -0.80 15.83
N TRP A 14 -6.37 -0.49 16.15
CA TRP A 14 -5.34 -0.21 15.15
C TRP A 14 -4.66 -1.49 14.70
N SER A 15 -4.83 -1.86 13.43
CA SER A 15 -4.02 -2.89 12.80
C SER A 15 -2.96 -2.26 11.89
N ILE A 16 -1.70 -2.57 12.15
CA ILE A 16 -0.59 -2.19 11.26
C ILE A 16 -0.66 -3.10 10.05
N ILE A 17 -0.81 -2.52 8.85
CA ILE A 17 -0.92 -3.31 7.61
C ILE A 17 0.21 -2.95 6.64
N GLN A 18 1.19 -3.84 6.52
CA GLN A 18 2.14 -3.80 5.42
C GLN A 18 1.45 -4.14 4.11
N VAL A 19 0.92 -3.10 3.47
CA VAL A 19 0.34 -3.19 2.14
C VAL A 19 1.48 -3.19 1.11
N ASP A 20 1.70 -4.31 0.42
CA ASP A 20 2.65 -4.39 -0.70
C ASP A 20 2.05 -3.70 -1.94
N LEU A 21 2.40 -2.42 -2.13
CA LEU A 21 1.94 -1.59 -3.24
C LEU A 21 2.54 -1.99 -4.61
N SER A 22 3.46 -2.97 -4.67
CA SER A 22 3.96 -3.51 -5.95
C SER A 22 2.87 -4.24 -6.78
N GLN A 23 1.71 -4.52 -6.17
CA GLN A 23 0.53 -5.12 -6.79
C GLN A 23 -0.39 -4.07 -7.46
N LEU A 24 -0.09 -2.77 -7.38
CA LEU A 24 -0.83 -1.74 -8.11
C LEU A 24 -0.50 -1.86 -9.61
N ASN A 25 -1.45 -2.37 -10.39
CA ASN A 25 -1.40 -2.31 -11.84
C ASN A 25 -1.54 -0.85 -12.29
N ILE A 26 -0.42 -0.20 -12.64
CA ILE A 26 -0.38 1.17 -13.14
C ILE A 26 -0.77 1.15 -14.62
N GLN A 27 -2.06 1.06 -14.89
CA GLN A 27 -2.65 1.51 -16.15
C GLN A 27 -3.32 2.87 -15.86
N PHE A 28 -3.07 3.90 -16.69
CA PHE A 28 -3.44 5.35 -16.58
C PHE A 28 -2.32 6.21 -15.95
N LEU A 29 -1.70 7.22 -16.58
CA LEU A 29 -1.95 8.00 -17.80
C LEU A 29 -0.62 8.45 -18.42
N ILE A 30 -0.40 8.11 -19.70
CA ILE A 30 0.50 8.85 -20.57
C ILE A 30 -0.29 10.05 -21.10
N LEU A 31 0.18 11.27 -20.87
CA LEU A 31 -0.03 12.37 -21.80
C LEU A 31 1.29 13.13 -21.96
N CYS A 32 2.01 12.77 -23.03
CA CYS A 32 3.09 13.58 -23.58
C CYS A 32 2.54 14.87 -24.20
N GLY A 33 3.22 15.98 -23.92
CA GLY A 33 3.45 17.08 -24.86
C GLY A 33 2.53 18.29 -24.74
N VAL A 34 3.11 19.50 -24.58
CA VAL A 34 3.41 20.40 -25.71
C VAL A 34 4.34 21.56 -25.32
N ALA A 35 5.36 21.74 -26.18
CA ALA A 35 5.99 22.96 -26.70
C ALA A 35 6.27 24.20 -25.81
N GLY A 36 7.57 24.48 -25.64
CA GLY A 36 8.23 25.66 -26.23
C GLY A 36 8.17 26.99 -25.47
N ILE A 37 9.21 27.29 -24.68
CA ILE A 37 9.72 28.66 -24.47
C ILE A 37 11.26 28.59 -24.41
N ASP A 38 11.91 29.32 -25.31
CA ASP A 38 13.35 29.47 -25.42
C ASP A 38 13.82 30.62 -24.50
N LEU A 39 14.41 30.28 -23.35
CA LEU A 39 15.11 31.22 -22.47
C LEU A 39 16.28 30.48 -21.81
N ALA A 40 17.49 30.72 -22.30
CA ALA A 40 18.79 30.37 -21.69
C ALA A 40 18.76 29.15 -20.76
N VAL A 41 18.58 27.96 -21.33
CA VAL A 41 18.57 26.70 -20.59
C VAL A 41 20.03 26.37 -20.25
N GLU A 42 20.41 26.46 -18.97
CA GLU A 42 21.48 25.59 -18.48
C GLU A 42 21.14 24.20 -18.99
N VAL A 43 22.01 23.61 -19.84
CA VAL A 43 21.77 22.28 -20.42
C VAL A 43 21.65 21.31 -19.25
N MET A 44 20.42 21.11 -18.80
CA MET A 44 20.10 20.22 -17.72
C MET A 44 20.48 18.84 -18.24
N PRO A 45 21.40 18.13 -17.56
CA PRO A 45 21.83 16.83 -18.01
C PRO A 45 20.63 15.93 -18.23
N ASP A 46 20.61 15.22 -19.36
CA ASP A 46 19.56 14.24 -19.59
C ASP A 46 19.79 13.04 -18.68
N TRP A 47 19.10 13.01 -17.55
CA TRP A 47 19.16 11.92 -16.58
C TRP A 47 18.56 10.61 -17.10
N SER A 48 17.89 10.62 -18.26
CA SER A 48 17.39 9.39 -18.89
C SER A 48 18.50 8.56 -19.53
N GLU A 49 19.66 9.17 -19.84
CA GLU A 49 20.84 8.54 -20.44
C GLU A 49 21.83 7.99 -19.37
N LEU A 50 21.43 7.97 -18.10
CA LEU A 50 22.27 7.45 -17.03
C LEU A 50 22.54 5.93 -17.24
N PRO A 51 23.80 5.46 -17.07
CA PRO A 51 24.11 4.04 -17.13
C PRO A 51 23.22 3.17 -16.23
N TYR A 52 22.88 1.98 -16.71
CA TYR A 52 22.00 1.04 -16.01
C TYR A 52 22.42 0.80 -14.54
N ASP A 53 23.69 0.56 -14.29
CA ASP A 53 24.20 0.28 -12.94
C ASP A 53 24.00 1.47 -11.99
N LEU A 54 24.12 2.70 -12.49
CA LEU A 54 23.86 3.90 -11.70
C LEU A 54 22.37 4.06 -11.42
N LEU A 55 21.50 3.76 -12.38
CA LEU A 55 20.05 3.76 -12.18
C LEU A 55 19.63 2.74 -11.10
N VAL A 56 20.26 1.56 -11.08
CA VAL A 56 20.05 0.55 -10.02
C VAL A 56 20.50 1.06 -8.65
N LEU A 57 21.62 1.79 -8.57
CA LEU A 57 22.06 2.38 -7.32
C LEU A 57 21.09 3.47 -6.83
N VAL A 58 20.64 4.34 -7.74
CA VAL A 58 19.62 5.37 -7.44
C VAL A 58 18.31 4.72 -6.96
N SER A 59 17.86 3.64 -7.63
CA SER A 59 16.62 2.97 -7.26
C SER A 59 16.68 2.37 -5.84
N ARG A 60 17.87 2.01 -5.36
CA ARG A 60 18.10 1.50 -4.00
C ARG A 60 18.15 2.60 -2.92
N CYS A 61 18.19 3.88 -3.31
CA CYS A 61 18.14 5.00 -2.38
C CYS A 61 16.71 5.30 -1.88
N PHE A 62 15.67 4.76 -2.53
CA PHE A 62 14.29 5.02 -2.15
C PHE A 62 13.79 4.07 -1.06
N ASN A 63 13.39 4.65 0.06
CA ASN A 63 12.86 3.92 1.22
C ASN A 63 11.34 3.84 1.20
N LEU A 64 10.71 4.83 0.56
CA LEU A 64 9.27 4.89 0.36
C LEU A 64 8.93 4.24 -0.98
N ILE A 65 7.97 3.33 -0.95
CA ILE A 65 7.45 2.71 -2.17
C ILE A 65 6.84 3.75 -3.11
N GLU A 66 6.25 4.82 -2.58
CA GLU A 66 5.72 5.94 -3.37
C GLU A 66 6.81 6.59 -4.22
N ASP A 67 7.95 6.95 -3.61
CA ASP A 67 9.07 7.56 -4.32
C ASP A 67 9.68 6.61 -5.34
N PHE A 68 9.78 5.32 -5.00
CA PHE A 68 10.25 4.29 -5.93
C PHE A 68 9.33 4.10 -7.14
N LEU A 69 8.01 4.14 -6.92
CA LEU A 69 7.03 4.10 -8.02
C LEU A 69 7.11 5.36 -8.87
N ASN A 70 7.24 6.54 -8.25
CA ASN A 70 7.43 7.82 -8.94
C ASN A 70 8.72 7.82 -9.78
N PHE A 71 9.80 7.25 -9.26
CA PHE A 71 11.04 7.00 -10.00
C PHE A 71 10.77 6.14 -11.24
N GLY A 72 10.04 5.04 -11.09
CA GLY A 72 9.74 4.11 -12.18
C GLY A 72 8.83 4.68 -13.28
N ILE A 73 8.06 5.74 -13.03
CA ILE A 73 7.19 6.37 -14.03
C ILE A 73 7.84 7.56 -14.74
N ALA A 74 9.03 8.02 -14.29
CA ALA A 74 9.68 9.21 -14.83
C ALA A 74 10.02 9.09 -16.32
N CYS A 75 10.64 7.98 -16.74
CA CYS A 75 10.93 7.68 -18.13
C CYS A 75 11.20 6.18 -18.35
N LYS A 76 11.35 5.75 -19.62
CA LYS A 76 11.52 4.32 -19.97
C LYS A 76 12.77 3.68 -19.37
N SER A 77 13.90 4.39 -19.35
CA SER A 77 15.15 3.86 -18.79
C SER A 77 15.03 3.66 -17.28
N TRP A 78 14.41 4.59 -16.57
CA TRP A 78 14.16 4.48 -15.12
C TRP A 78 13.15 3.39 -14.80
N HIS A 79 12.08 3.29 -15.59
CA HIS A 79 11.09 2.21 -15.50
C HIS A 79 11.76 0.83 -15.59
N SER A 80 12.75 0.67 -16.48
CA SER A 80 13.43 -0.60 -16.70
C SER A 80 14.17 -1.15 -15.48
N VAL A 81 14.57 -0.28 -14.54
CA VAL A 81 15.24 -0.69 -13.30
C VAL A 81 14.32 -0.70 -12.08
N ALA A 82 13.10 -0.15 -12.18
CA ALA A 82 12.12 -0.07 -11.09
C ALA A 82 11.45 -1.42 -10.81
N THR A 83 12.26 -2.45 -10.54
CA THR A 83 11.82 -3.82 -10.27
C THR A 83 11.77 -4.11 -8.78
N LYS A 84 10.97 -5.10 -8.37
CA LYS A 84 10.89 -5.53 -6.96
C LYS A 84 12.26 -5.90 -6.35
N HIS A 85 13.18 -6.43 -7.15
CA HIS A 85 14.54 -6.78 -6.73
C HIS A 85 15.42 -5.54 -6.47
N ASN A 86 15.17 -4.45 -7.20
CA ASN A 86 15.95 -3.22 -7.09
C ASN A 86 15.35 -2.22 -6.12
N PHE A 87 14.11 -2.45 -5.67
CA PHE A 87 13.54 -1.76 -4.52
C PHE A 87 14.24 -2.23 -3.25
N ASN A 88 14.72 -1.29 -2.44
CA ASN A 88 15.50 -1.59 -1.25
C ASN A 88 14.67 -2.38 -0.23
N SER A 89 14.79 -3.70 -0.24
CA SER A 89 14.11 -4.60 0.69
C SER A 89 14.77 -4.69 2.06
N GLU A 90 15.99 -4.16 2.20
CA GLU A 90 16.79 -4.25 3.42
C GLU A 90 16.48 -3.11 4.40
N LEU A 91 15.83 -2.03 3.94
CA LEU A 91 15.43 -0.93 4.80
C LEU A 91 14.05 -1.16 5.42
N PRO A 92 13.84 -0.75 6.70
CA PRO A 92 12.55 -0.87 7.35
C PRO A 92 11.49 -0.12 6.56
N ARG A 93 10.52 -0.85 6.01
CA ARG A 93 9.38 -0.22 5.33
C ARG A 93 8.55 0.49 6.37
N ILE A 94 8.36 1.80 6.21
CA ILE A 94 7.35 2.51 7.00
C ILE A 94 5.99 1.95 6.58
N PRO A 95 5.28 1.24 7.48
CA PRO A 95 4.06 0.56 7.11
C PRO A 95 2.95 1.58 6.87
N TRP A 96 2.03 1.21 6.01
CA TRP A 96 0.75 1.90 5.91
C TRP A 96 -0.18 1.35 7.02
N LEU A 97 -1.12 2.15 7.48
CA LEU A 97 -2.07 1.77 8.53
C LEU A 97 -3.47 1.74 7.93
N MET A 98 -4.16 0.61 8.00
CA MET A 98 -5.58 0.61 7.68
C MET A 98 -6.35 1.20 8.85
N LEU A 99 -7.10 2.26 8.59
CA LEU A 99 -7.94 2.88 9.61
C LEU A 99 -9.22 2.06 9.83
N ALA A 100 -9.78 2.17 11.04
CA ALA A 100 -11.08 1.60 11.36
C ALA A 100 -12.17 2.10 10.40
N GLU A 101 -13.23 1.32 10.24
CA GLU A 101 -14.40 1.77 9.46
C GLU A 101 -15.07 2.92 10.20
N GLU A 102 -15.27 4.05 9.52
CA GLU A 102 -15.98 5.20 10.10
C GLU A 102 -17.51 5.08 9.93
N GLU A 103 -17.96 4.49 8.81
CA GLU A 103 -19.37 4.33 8.47
C GLU A 103 -19.65 2.89 8.03
N GLU A 104 -20.61 2.24 8.69
CA GLU A 104 -21.00 0.86 8.37
C GLU A 104 -21.46 0.72 6.91
N GLY A 105 -20.91 -0.27 6.20
CA GLY A 105 -21.31 -0.56 4.82
C GLY A 105 -20.55 0.27 3.79
N ASN A 106 -19.54 1.03 4.20
CA ASN A 106 -18.65 1.69 3.27
C ASN A 106 -17.74 0.66 2.59
N SER A 107 -17.87 0.52 1.27
CA SER A 107 -16.98 -0.35 0.48
C SER A 107 -15.54 0.16 0.37
N PHE A 108 -15.20 1.31 0.98
CA PHE A 108 -13.87 1.90 0.99
C PHE A 108 -13.18 1.72 2.35
N ARG A 109 -11.88 1.42 2.29
CA ARG A 109 -10.95 1.40 3.41
C ARG A 109 -9.97 2.56 3.27
N LYS A 110 -9.81 3.33 4.35
CA LYS A 110 -8.78 4.35 4.45
C LYS A 110 -7.48 3.70 4.87
N ILE A 111 -6.42 4.02 4.16
CA ILE A 111 -5.07 3.54 4.43
C ILE A 111 -4.18 4.77 4.62
N PHE A 112 -3.62 4.94 5.80
CA PHE A 112 -2.81 6.07 6.21
C PHE A 112 -1.32 5.77 6.10
N SER A 113 -0.56 6.66 5.48
CA SER A 113 0.89 6.56 5.38
C SER A 113 1.55 7.28 6.54
N LEU A 114 2.32 6.54 7.36
CA LEU A 114 3.06 7.11 8.49
C LEU A 114 4.23 8.01 8.05
N SER A 115 4.71 7.86 6.80
CA SER A 115 5.90 8.56 6.32
C SER A 115 5.61 10.02 5.95
N ASN A 116 4.46 10.29 5.34
CA ASN A 116 4.11 11.59 4.78
C ASN A 116 2.72 12.08 5.20
N GLY A 117 1.98 11.30 6.00
CA GLY A 117 0.65 11.66 6.47
C GLY A 117 -0.45 11.55 5.42
N MET A 118 -0.19 10.92 4.27
CA MET A 118 -1.19 10.77 3.21
C MET A 118 -2.27 9.75 3.59
N ILE A 119 -3.51 9.97 3.13
CA ILE A 119 -4.62 9.02 3.24
C ILE A 119 -5.00 8.53 1.84
N LEU A 120 -4.87 7.24 1.62
CA LEU A 120 -5.36 6.54 0.43
C LEU A 120 -6.74 5.95 0.71
N ASN A 121 -7.72 6.30 -0.11
CA ASN A 121 -9.04 5.68 -0.10
C ASN A 121 -9.05 4.52 -1.11
N LYS A 122 -9.09 3.27 -0.62
CA LYS A 122 -9.11 2.08 -1.46
C LYS A 122 -10.47 1.40 -1.39
N ARG A 123 -11.10 1.15 -2.54
CA ARG A 123 -12.32 0.34 -2.59
C ARG A 123 -11.97 -1.13 -2.35
N ILE A 124 -12.43 -1.68 -1.22
CA ILE A 124 -12.28 -3.08 -0.82
C ILE A 124 -13.64 -3.58 -0.29
N PRO A 125 -14.62 -3.85 -1.17
CA PRO A 125 -16.00 -4.16 -0.75
C PRO A 125 -16.08 -5.37 0.17
N LYS A 126 -15.26 -6.39 -0.07
CA LYS A 126 -15.19 -7.63 0.71
C LYS A 126 -14.63 -7.46 2.13
N ALA A 127 -14.02 -6.30 2.41
CA ALA A 127 -13.55 -5.96 3.74
C ALA A 127 -14.58 -5.14 4.52
N SER A 128 -15.68 -4.66 3.93
CA SER A 128 -16.67 -3.85 4.66
C SER A 128 -17.30 -4.66 5.79
N ARG A 129 -17.48 -4.03 6.95
CA ARG A 129 -17.94 -4.65 8.21
C ARG A 129 -17.07 -5.80 8.70
N LYS A 130 -15.79 -5.81 8.30
CA LYS A 130 -14.80 -6.80 8.76
C LYS A 130 -13.63 -6.14 9.43
N ARG A 131 -13.23 -6.67 10.59
CA ARG A 131 -11.92 -6.38 11.18
C ARG A 131 -10.85 -6.96 10.28
N CYS A 132 -9.80 -6.20 9.99
CA CYS A 132 -8.75 -6.59 9.06
C CYS A 132 -7.39 -6.54 9.75
N MET A 133 -6.64 -7.63 9.69
CA MET A 133 -5.27 -7.73 10.18
C MET A 133 -4.34 -8.09 9.03
N GLU A 134 -3.08 -7.69 9.12
CA GLU A 134 -2.07 -8.07 8.13
C GLU A 134 -1.68 -9.54 8.27
N SER A 135 -1.50 -10.21 7.14
CA SER A 135 -0.92 -11.54 7.07
C SER A 135 -0.11 -11.71 5.78
N MET A 136 1.18 -11.37 5.83
CA MET A 136 2.13 -11.59 4.73
C MET A 136 1.66 -11.01 3.37
N GLY A 137 1.18 -9.77 3.38
CA GLY A 137 0.64 -9.08 2.20
C GLY A 137 -0.83 -9.36 1.90
N TRP A 138 -1.49 -10.21 2.69
CA TRP A 138 -2.94 -10.44 2.66
C TRP A 138 -3.61 -9.77 3.86
N LEU A 139 -4.92 -9.60 3.77
CA LEU A 139 -5.77 -9.19 4.89
C LEU A 139 -6.42 -10.44 5.48
N PHE A 140 -6.11 -10.77 6.72
CA PHE A 140 -6.95 -11.65 7.51
C PHE A 140 -8.18 -10.87 7.95
N THR A 141 -9.35 -11.25 7.45
CA THR A 141 -10.62 -10.57 7.73
C THR A 141 -11.46 -11.40 8.69
N VAL A 142 -12.05 -10.75 9.69
CA VAL A 142 -13.04 -11.34 10.61
C VAL A 142 -14.31 -10.51 10.51
N GLY A 143 -15.39 -11.15 10.07
CA GLY A 143 -16.72 -10.54 10.01
C GLY A 143 -17.42 -10.44 11.36
N GLU A 144 -18.67 -9.99 11.31
CA GLU A 144 -19.55 -9.88 12.48
C GLU A 144 -20.15 -11.24 12.86
N ASP A 145 -20.41 -12.10 11.88
CA ASP A 145 -20.96 -13.43 12.07
C ASP A 145 -19.89 -14.43 12.52
N ASP A 146 -20.28 -15.34 13.42
CA ASP A 146 -19.42 -16.42 13.90
C ASP A 146 -18.89 -17.26 12.73
N GLY A 147 -17.56 -17.41 12.68
CA GLY A 147 -16.89 -18.20 11.65
C GLY A 147 -16.62 -17.48 10.33
N GLU A 148 -17.06 -16.22 10.17
CA GLU A 148 -16.78 -15.45 8.95
C GLU A 148 -15.32 -14.97 8.93
N THR A 149 -14.42 -15.89 8.58
CA THR A 149 -12.98 -15.61 8.46
C THR A 149 -12.48 -15.88 7.05
N SER A 150 -11.63 -15.00 6.53
CA SER A 150 -11.04 -15.17 5.20
C SER A 150 -9.70 -14.48 5.07
N LEU A 151 -8.87 -14.96 4.14
CA LEU A 151 -7.73 -14.21 3.62
C LEU A 151 -8.16 -13.47 2.36
N LEU A 152 -8.05 -12.14 2.37
CA LEU A 152 -8.41 -11.26 1.28
C LEU A 152 -7.17 -10.56 0.74
N HIS A 153 -6.91 -10.69 -0.55
CA HIS A 153 -5.88 -9.92 -1.20
C HIS A 153 -6.40 -8.49 -1.50
N PRO A 154 -5.81 -7.44 -0.91
CA PRO A 154 -6.38 -6.08 -0.92
C PRO A 154 -6.48 -5.43 -2.31
N PHE A 155 -5.65 -5.88 -3.26
CA PHE A 155 -5.60 -5.30 -4.62
C PHE A 155 -6.35 -6.10 -5.69
N SER A 156 -6.12 -7.42 -5.76
CA SER A 156 -6.81 -8.31 -6.70
C SER A 156 -8.24 -8.65 -6.27
N GLY A 157 -8.59 -8.48 -4.99
CA GLY A 157 -9.90 -8.88 -4.46
C GLY A 157 -10.11 -10.39 -4.37
N VAL A 158 -9.07 -11.19 -4.65
CA VAL A 158 -9.05 -12.64 -4.43
C VAL A 158 -9.28 -12.90 -2.95
N GLN A 159 -10.16 -13.84 -2.65
CA GLN A 159 -10.55 -14.18 -1.29
C GLN A 159 -10.49 -15.69 -1.12
N ILE A 160 -9.94 -16.13 0.00
CA ILE A 160 -9.84 -17.51 0.42
C ILE A 160 -10.57 -17.62 1.74
N GLU A 161 -11.69 -18.34 1.77
CA GLU A 161 -12.41 -18.60 3.01
C GLU A 161 -11.60 -19.53 3.90
N LEU A 162 -11.55 -19.21 5.18
CA LEU A 162 -10.84 -20.00 6.17
C LEU A 162 -11.83 -20.91 6.90
N PRO A 163 -11.36 -22.09 7.34
CA PRO A 163 -12.20 -22.98 8.13
C PRO A 163 -12.64 -22.30 9.43
N HIS A 164 -13.82 -22.66 9.90
CA HIS A 164 -14.37 -22.12 11.15
C HIS A 164 -13.40 -22.39 12.30
N GLN A 165 -13.18 -21.40 13.17
CA GLN A 165 -12.21 -21.47 14.28
C GLN A 165 -12.40 -22.66 15.25
N TYR A 166 -13.58 -23.28 15.27
CA TYR A 166 -13.90 -24.44 16.12
C TYR A 166 -13.71 -25.80 15.41
N THR A 167 -13.13 -25.83 14.20
CA THR A 167 -12.85 -27.07 13.46
C THR A 167 -11.45 -27.64 13.74
N THR A 168 -10.58 -26.90 14.42
CA THR A 168 -9.30 -27.43 14.90
C THR A 168 -9.54 -28.19 16.20
N VAL A 169 -9.28 -29.50 16.19
CA VAL A 169 -9.29 -30.35 17.38
C VAL A 169 -8.35 -29.74 18.43
N ASP A 170 -8.84 -29.54 19.65
CA ASP A 170 -8.03 -29.05 20.77
C ASP A 170 -6.85 -30.01 21.01
N TYR A 171 -5.63 -29.57 20.71
CA TYR A 171 -4.40 -30.29 21.01
C TYR A 171 -3.93 -30.06 22.47
N TYR A 172 -4.85 -29.76 23.39
CA TYR A 172 -4.54 -29.46 24.79
C TYR A 172 -4.66 -30.64 25.77
N ASP A 173 -4.82 -31.88 25.27
CA ASP A 173 -4.72 -33.08 26.10
C ASP A 173 -3.26 -33.60 26.15
N HIS A 174 -2.37 -32.89 26.86
CA HIS A 174 -1.08 -33.43 27.34
C HIS A 174 -0.74 -32.92 28.74
#